data_AF-X0H4D6-F1
#
_entry.id   AF-X0H4D6-F1
#
_cell.length_a   1.000
_cell.length_b   1.000
_cell.length_c   1.000
_cell.angle_alpha   90.00
_cell.angle_beta   90.00
_cell.angle_gamma   90.00
#
_symmetry.space_group_name_H-M   'P 1'
#
loop_
_entity.id
_entity.type
_entity.pdbx_description
1 polymer ?
#
loop_
_entity_poly.entity_id
_entity_poly.type
_entity_poly.pdbx_seq_one_letter_code
_entity_poly.pdbx_strand_id
1 'polypeptide(L)'
;MKCDGYAPPKSKASKRSKRRDPSSKPEVAISLPLLSMQTVDQLSLLSDPEKVYLQHFLHWTAKQLSPSSAAMNFWLKYALPMSYHYDAIRYSMIAVGASHRAYMAQSLPYSRPDRLQRPVIQHYNRAISSILPIMSAPSNENIHCILICCLLFMTCEGLTGRYDELLQHLAAGDTVFQSLRHQNSSDASDVLDGLVDMFSEMGLASSGFMGAVIGMVWSDLVLVWSRPPRLGLV
;
A
#
# COMPACT_ATOMS: atom_id res chain seq x y z
N MET A 1 -83.78 28.43 31.60
CA MET A 1 -83.89 29.89 31.75
C MET A 1 -83.14 30.30 33.01
N LYS A 2 -82.21 31.25 32.84
CA LYS A 2 -81.62 32.24 33.78
C LYS A 2 -80.85 31.82 35.05
N CYS A 3 -79.91 32.71 35.35
CA CYS A 3 -79.09 32.96 36.55
C CYS A 3 -77.63 32.52 36.43
N ASP A 4 -76.60 33.28 36.80
CA ASP A 4 -76.39 34.72 37.05
C ASP A 4 -74.85 34.91 37.00
N GLY A 5 -74.39 36.08 36.54
CA GLY A 5 -72.97 36.41 36.54
C GLY A 5 -72.50 36.95 37.90
N TYR A 6 -71.25 36.63 38.28
CA TYR A 6 -70.34 37.35 39.20
C TYR A 6 -68.92 36.76 38.96
N ALA A 7 -67.75 37.40 39.06
CA ALA A 7 -67.20 38.76 39.12
C ALA A 7 -65.65 38.61 38.92
N PRO A 8 -64.85 39.66 38.62
CA PRO A 8 -63.43 39.57 38.22
C PRO A 8 -62.46 39.71 39.44
N PRO A 9 -61.16 40.02 39.29
CA PRO A 9 -60.04 39.47 38.51
C PRO A 9 -58.90 38.95 39.44
N LYS A 10 -57.89 38.19 38.96
CA LYS A 10 -56.51 38.26 39.53
C LYS A 10 -55.43 37.97 38.48
N SER A 11 -54.55 38.95 38.30
CA SER A 11 -53.31 38.89 37.54
C SER A 11 -52.33 37.89 38.16
N LYS A 12 -51.73 37.03 37.33
CA LYS A 12 -50.48 36.32 37.69
C LYS A 12 -49.56 36.23 36.48
N ALA A 13 -48.48 37.01 36.58
CA ALA A 13 -47.13 36.77 36.09
C ALA A 13 -46.95 35.97 34.78
N SER A 14 -46.43 36.69 33.78
CA SER A 14 -45.72 36.16 32.61
C SER A 14 -44.75 35.03 33.01
N LYS A 15 -45.12 33.79 32.69
CA LYS A 15 -44.17 32.68 32.56
C LYS A 15 -43.92 32.46 31.07
N ARG A 16 -42.75 32.93 30.65
CA ARG A 16 -42.08 32.76 29.36
C ARG A 16 -42.38 31.38 28.76
N SER A 17 -43.04 31.40 27.60
CA SER A 17 -43.29 30.26 26.73
C SER A 17 -41.98 29.56 26.36
N LYS A 18 -41.86 28.29 26.75
CA LYS A 18 -40.79 27.38 26.33
C LYS A 18 -41.27 26.67 25.06
N ARG A 19 -40.93 27.22 23.89
CA ARG A 19 -41.12 26.54 22.59
C ARG A 19 -40.28 25.26 22.56
N ARG A 20 -40.95 24.12 22.36
CA ARG A 20 -40.46 22.92 21.63
C ARG A 20 -40.51 23.30 20.14
N ASP A 21 -39.58 23.01 19.23
CA ASP A 21 -38.80 21.82 18.83
C ASP A 21 -37.56 22.33 18.00
N PRO A 22 -36.70 21.52 17.34
CA PRO A 22 -36.58 20.06 17.28
C PRO A 22 -35.17 19.53 17.64
N SER A 23 -35.14 18.23 17.89
CA SER A 23 -33.99 17.34 18.02
C SER A 23 -32.83 17.67 17.07
N SER A 24 -31.73 18.19 17.61
CA SER A 24 -30.42 18.16 16.97
C SER A 24 -29.91 16.73 17.01
N LYS A 25 -29.86 16.10 15.82
CA LYS A 25 -29.14 14.85 15.58
C LYS A 25 -27.75 14.95 16.22
N PRO A 26 -27.23 13.93 16.91
CA PRO A 26 -25.81 13.90 17.20
C PRO A 26 -25.12 13.80 15.83
N GLU A 27 -24.40 14.85 15.49
CA GLU A 27 -23.35 14.83 14.49
C GLU A 27 -22.40 13.74 14.94
N VAL A 28 -22.55 12.55 14.34
CA VAL A 28 -21.60 11.47 14.48
C VAL A 28 -20.36 11.95 13.76
N ALA A 29 -19.53 12.69 14.48
CA ALA A 29 -18.13 12.82 14.16
C ALA A 29 -17.62 11.37 14.13
N ILE A 30 -17.49 10.83 12.92
CA ILE A 30 -16.80 9.59 12.66
C ILE A 30 -15.35 9.91 13.00
N SER A 31 -15.02 9.72 14.28
CA SER A 31 -13.66 9.50 14.70
C SER A 31 -13.23 8.24 13.94
N LEU A 32 -12.48 8.41 12.85
CA LEU A 32 -11.51 7.41 12.42
C LEU A 32 -10.89 6.87 13.71
N PRO A 33 -10.88 5.55 13.97
CA PRO A 33 -10.24 5.04 15.17
C PRO A 33 -8.83 5.60 15.15
N LEU A 34 -8.55 6.52 16.06
CA LEU A 34 -7.21 7.02 16.33
C LEU A 34 -6.39 5.75 16.50
N LEU A 35 -5.54 5.44 15.51
CA LEU A 35 -4.77 4.21 15.48
C LEU A 35 -4.05 4.09 16.81
N SER A 36 -4.59 3.23 17.66
CA SER A 36 -4.25 3.11 19.07
C SER A 36 -2.74 2.89 19.18
N MET A 37 -2.14 3.43 20.24
CA MET A 37 -0.72 3.35 20.60
C MET A 37 -0.16 1.92 20.77
N GLN A 38 -0.91 0.88 20.38
CA GLN A 38 -0.48 -0.52 20.23
C GLN A 38 0.45 -0.75 19.03
N THR A 39 0.60 0.22 18.12
CA THR A 39 1.49 0.13 16.94
C THR A 39 2.98 0.10 17.29
N VAL A 40 3.39 0.68 18.42
CA VAL A 40 4.80 0.75 18.86
C VAL A 40 5.32 -0.60 19.38
N ASP A 41 4.44 -1.44 19.91
CA ASP A 41 4.79 -2.73 20.52
C ASP A 41 5.07 -3.81 19.46
N GLN A 42 4.31 -3.80 18.36
CA GLN A 42 4.45 -4.76 17.25
C GLN A 42 5.80 -4.67 16.52
N LEU A 43 6.36 -3.46 16.37
CA LEU A 43 7.67 -3.28 15.75
C LEU A 43 8.82 -3.70 16.67
N SER A 44 8.58 -3.67 17.98
CA SER A 44 9.55 -4.07 18.99
C SER A 44 9.79 -5.59 18.97
N LEU A 45 8.78 -6.38 18.56
CA LEU A 45 8.84 -7.84 18.39
C LEU A 45 9.65 -8.30 17.18
N LEU A 46 10.04 -7.40 16.27
CA LEU A 46 10.91 -7.76 15.15
C LEU A 46 12.30 -8.17 15.64
N SER A 47 12.87 -9.19 15.01
CA SER A 47 14.27 -9.54 15.20
C SER A 47 15.18 -8.40 14.73
N ASP A 48 16.38 -8.29 15.31
CA ASP A 48 17.37 -7.28 14.92
C ASP A 48 17.62 -7.18 13.40
N PRO A 49 17.76 -8.29 12.64
CA PRO A 49 17.90 -8.19 11.18
C PRO A 49 16.64 -7.65 10.49
N GLU A 50 15.43 -8.05 10.93
CA GLU A 50 14.17 -7.53 10.37
C GLU A 50 14.05 -6.02 10.58
N LYS A 51 14.43 -5.52 11.76
CA LYS A 51 14.44 -4.07 12.08
C LYS A 51 15.34 -3.31 11.11
N VAL A 52 16.53 -3.84 10.80
CA VAL A 52 17.47 -3.20 9.87
C VAL A 52 16.88 -3.09 8.46
N TYR A 53 16.24 -4.14 7.95
CA TYR A 53 15.64 -4.10 6.61
C TYR A 53 14.41 -3.20 6.56
N LEU A 54 13.56 -3.23 7.57
CA LEU A 54 12.41 -2.33 7.65
C LEU A 54 12.86 -0.87 7.76
N GLN A 55 13.85 -0.55 8.60
CA GLN A 55 14.42 0.79 8.68
C GLN A 55 15.02 1.24 7.34
N HIS A 56 15.70 0.34 6.63
CA HIS A 56 16.22 0.63 5.29
C HIS A 56 15.10 0.92 4.29
N PHE A 57 13.98 0.17 4.38
CA PHE A 57 12.78 0.45 3.60
C PHE A 57 12.27 1.87 3.88
N LEU A 58 12.02 2.18 5.16
CA LEU A 58 11.42 3.44 5.58
C LEU A 58 12.28 4.67 5.29
N HIS A 59 13.60 4.55 5.46
CA HIS A 59 14.50 5.69 5.34
C HIS A 59 14.89 6.00 3.89
N TRP A 60 15.07 4.96 3.07
CA TRP A 60 15.63 5.08 1.72
C TRP A 60 14.64 4.65 0.65
N THR A 61 14.15 3.42 0.77
CA THR A 61 13.40 2.75 -0.29
C THR A 61 12.05 3.43 -0.54
N ALA A 62 11.30 3.72 0.53
CA ALA A 62 10.02 4.43 0.46
C ALA A 62 10.12 5.79 -0.24
N LYS A 63 11.24 6.51 -0.10
CA LYS A 63 11.46 7.80 -0.75
C LYS A 63 11.71 7.64 -2.25
N GLN A 64 12.49 6.63 -2.64
CA GLN A 64 12.80 6.36 -4.05
C GLN A 64 11.60 5.77 -4.82
N LEU A 65 10.72 5.04 -4.12
CA LEU A 65 9.51 4.46 -4.69
C LEU A 65 8.32 5.42 -4.69
N SER A 66 8.45 6.64 -4.15
CA SER A 66 7.34 7.59 -4.18
C SER A 66 7.36 8.35 -5.50
N PRO A 67 6.21 8.49 -6.17
CA PRO A 67 6.10 9.31 -7.36
C PRO A 67 6.59 10.71 -7.07
N SER A 68 7.38 11.29 -7.98
CA SER A 68 7.85 12.66 -7.84
C SER A 68 6.71 13.68 -7.80
N SER A 69 5.55 13.32 -8.34
CA SER A 69 4.31 14.11 -8.34
C SER A 69 3.47 13.95 -7.08
N ALA A 70 3.75 12.96 -6.22
CA ALA A 70 2.92 12.68 -5.07
C ALA A 70 3.11 13.74 -3.98
N ALA A 71 2.01 14.36 -3.53
CA ALA A 71 2.02 15.35 -2.45
C ALA A 71 2.48 14.76 -1.11
N MET A 72 2.31 13.45 -0.92
CA MET A 72 2.70 12.71 0.29
C MET A 72 3.28 11.35 -0.06
N ASN A 73 4.18 10.85 0.77
CA ASN A 73 4.78 9.52 0.60
C ASN A 73 3.74 8.43 0.92
N PHE A 74 3.22 7.77 -0.11
CA PHE A 74 2.22 6.71 0.00
C PHE A 74 2.62 5.62 1.00
N TRP A 75 3.88 5.20 0.96
CA TRP A 75 4.41 4.13 1.80
C TRP A 75 4.40 4.49 3.28
N LEU A 76 4.77 5.72 3.62
CA LEU A 76 4.78 6.19 5.01
C LEU A 76 3.37 6.53 5.51
N LYS A 77 2.52 7.07 4.65
CA LYS A 77 1.16 7.50 5.02
C LYS A 77 0.17 6.33 5.13
N TYR A 78 0.31 5.30 4.29
CA TYR A 78 -0.69 4.22 4.20
C TYR A 78 -0.10 2.84 4.44
N ALA A 79 0.96 2.46 3.72
CA ALA A 79 1.52 1.10 3.83
C ALA A 79 2.10 0.83 5.24
N LEU A 80 2.83 1.78 5.81
CA LEU A 80 3.40 1.65 7.15
C LEU A 80 2.32 1.49 8.24
N PRO A 81 1.29 2.36 8.34
CA PRO A 81 0.20 2.15 9.30
C PRO A 81 -0.49 0.79 9.13
N MET A 82 -0.76 0.36 7.91
CA MET A 82 -1.37 -0.95 7.68
C MET A 82 -0.43 -2.11 8.05
N SER A 83 0.88 -1.95 7.91
CA SER A 83 1.87 -2.98 8.30
C SER A 83 1.85 -3.32 9.81
N TYR A 84 1.29 -2.45 10.65
CA TYR A 84 1.10 -2.76 12.07
C TYR A 84 0.01 -3.79 12.30
N HIS A 85 -0.94 -3.93 11.37
CA HIS A 85 -2.08 -4.84 11.47
C HIS A 85 -1.98 -6.03 10.52
N TYR A 86 -1.30 -5.85 9.38
CA TYR A 86 -1.16 -6.87 8.34
C TYR A 86 0.29 -7.33 8.22
N ASP A 87 0.56 -8.54 8.73
CA ASP A 87 1.88 -9.18 8.62
C ASP A 87 2.32 -9.34 7.15
N ALA A 88 1.37 -9.53 6.22
CA ALA A 88 1.63 -9.59 4.79
C ALA A 88 2.38 -8.33 4.29
N ILE A 89 1.88 -7.14 4.64
CA ILE A 89 2.51 -5.87 4.29
C ILE A 89 3.86 -5.74 4.99
N ARG A 90 3.91 -6.07 6.29
CA ARG A 90 5.13 -5.97 7.10
C ARG A 90 6.28 -6.79 6.52
N TYR A 91 6.03 -8.07 6.23
CA TYR A 91 7.04 -8.95 5.63
C TYR A 91 7.39 -8.54 4.20
N SER A 92 6.44 -8.01 3.44
CA SER A 92 6.72 -7.46 2.11
C SER A 92 7.65 -6.25 2.18
N MET A 93 7.41 -5.30 3.10
CA MET A 93 8.31 -4.14 3.32
C MET A 93 9.72 -4.57 3.73
N ILE A 94 9.83 -5.58 4.60
CA ILE A 94 11.12 -6.17 5.01
C ILE A 94 11.82 -6.81 3.81
N ALA A 95 11.10 -7.58 2.98
CA ALA A 95 11.67 -8.21 1.77
C ALA A 95 12.16 -7.16 0.76
N VAL A 96 11.41 -6.06 0.56
CA VAL A 96 11.82 -4.95 -0.29
C VAL A 96 13.05 -4.22 0.28
N GLY A 97 13.07 -3.97 1.59
CA GLY A 97 14.25 -3.39 2.25
C GLY A 97 15.49 -4.27 2.10
N ALA A 98 15.34 -5.58 2.25
CA ALA A 98 16.42 -6.55 2.05
C ALA A 98 16.89 -6.61 0.58
N SER A 99 15.97 -6.64 -0.38
CA SER A 99 16.31 -6.68 -1.81
C SER A 99 16.97 -5.39 -2.28
N HIS A 100 16.54 -4.23 -1.79
CA HIS A 100 17.19 -2.97 -2.11
C HIS A 100 18.62 -2.90 -1.56
N ARG A 101 18.85 -3.39 -0.33
CA ARG A 101 20.22 -3.52 0.21
C ARG A 101 21.06 -4.50 -0.61
N ALA A 102 20.48 -5.63 -1.01
CA ALA A 102 21.15 -6.60 -1.86
C ALA A 102 21.54 -5.96 -3.20
N TYR A 103 20.62 -5.25 -3.85
CA TYR A 103 20.83 -4.51 -5.10
C TYR A 103 21.96 -3.49 -4.98
N MET A 104 21.95 -2.65 -3.95
CA MET A 104 23.03 -1.67 -3.70
C MET A 104 24.40 -2.35 -3.51
N ALA A 105 24.43 -3.52 -2.89
CA ALA A 105 25.66 -4.27 -2.66
C ALA A 105 26.19 -4.99 -3.89
N GLN A 106 25.40 -5.20 -4.96
CA GLN A 106 25.87 -5.92 -6.17
C GLN A 106 27.07 -5.23 -6.85
N SER A 107 27.24 -3.92 -6.65
CA SER A 107 28.37 -3.15 -7.16
C SER A 107 29.69 -3.37 -6.40
N LEU A 108 29.67 -4.08 -5.27
CA LEU A 108 30.84 -4.27 -4.40
C LEU A 108 31.58 -5.60 -4.71
N PRO A 109 32.92 -5.58 -4.84
CA PRO A 109 33.71 -6.73 -5.28
C PRO A 109 33.76 -7.93 -4.30
N TYR A 110 33.22 -7.78 -3.08
CA TYR A 110 33.20 -8.83 -2.04
C TYR A 110 31.78 -9.23 -1.60
N SER A 111 30.77 -8.85 -2.37
CA SER A 111 29.39 -9.20 -2.04
C SER A 111 29.19 -10.72 -2.11
N ARG A 112 28.47 -11.26 -1.12
CA ARG A 112 28.05 -12.67 -1.08
C ARG A 112 26.58 -12.74 -1.48
N PRO A 113 26.25 -12.93 -2.78
CA PRO A 113 24.88 -12.78 -3.27
C PRO A 113 23.91 -13.71 -2.54
N ASP A 114 24.31 -14.95 -2.29
CA ASP A 114 23.47 -15.93 -1.59
C ASP A 114 23.08 -15.49 -0.18
N ARG A 115 23.98 -14.82 0.55
CA ARG A 115 23.68 -14.33 1.90
C ARG A 115 22.75 -13.12 1.87
N LEU A 116 22.83 -12.31 0.83
CA LEU A 116 21.99 -11.14 0.63
C LEU A 116 20.58 -11.52 0.12
N GLN A 117 20.46 -12.61 -0.65
CA GLN A 117 19.19 -13.10 -1.19
C GLN A 117 18.36 -13.91 -0.20
N ARG A 118 18.99 -14.66 0.72
CA ARG A 118 18.29 -15.42 1.77
C ARG A 118 17.21 -14.64 2.53
N PRO A 119 17.48 -13.44 3.10
CA PRO A 119 16.45 -12.68 3.80
C PRO A 119 15.32 -12.22 2.86
N VAL A 120 15.63 -11.91 1.59
CA VAL A 120 14.62 -11.56 0.58
C VAL A 120 13.62 -12.70 0.41
N ILE A 121 14.13 -13.89 0.08
CA ILE A 121 13.30 -15.09 -0.16
C ILE A 121 12.49 -15.46 1.09
N GLN A 122 13.13 -15.43 2.27
CA GLN A 122 12.48 -15.78 3.52
C GLN A 122 11.28 -14.88 3.83
N HIS A 123 11.45 -13.56 3.74
CA HIS A 123 10.37 -12.62 4.05
C HIS A 123 9.33 -12.53 2.93
N TYR A 124 9.74 -12.73 1.68
CA TYR A 124 8.81 -12.85 0.55
C TYR A 124 7.84 -14.04 0.74
N ASN A 125 8.36 -15.21 1.09
CA ASN A 125 7.52 -16.39 1.33
C ASN A 125 6.62 -16.24 2.56
N ARG A 126 7.09 -15.57 3.62
CA ARG A 126 6.24 -15.23 4.78
C ARG A 126 5.12 -14.28 4.39
N ALA A 127 5.41 -13.27 3.56
CA ALA A 127 4.39 -12.37 3.05
C ALA A 127 3.32 -13.09 2.23
N ILE A 128 3.72 -14.01 1.33
CA ILE A 128 2.78 -14.87 0.59
C ILE A 128 1.91 -15.68 1.55
N SER A 129 2.53 -16.33 2.53
CA SER A 129 1.80 -17.16 3.50
C SER A 129 0.78 -16.34 4.30
N SER A 130 1.10 -15.07 4.59
CA SER A 130 0.23 -14.14 5.30
C SER A 130 -0.88 -13.52 4.44
N ILE A 131 -0.67 -13.33 3.12
CA ILE A 131 -1.67 -12.70 2.24
C ILE A 131 -2.73 -13.69 1.72
N LEU A 132 -2.38 -14.97 1.57
CA LEU A 132 -3.30 -15.99 1.05
C LEU A 132 -4.65 -16.08 1.80
N PRO A 133 -4.70 -16.07 3.15
CA PRO A 133 -5.97 -16.06 3.88
C PRO A 133 -6.79 -14.79 3.63
N ILE A 134 -6.14 -13.64 3.46
CA ILE A 134 -6.77 -12.33 3.23
C ILE A 134 -7.49 -12.31 1.88
N MET A 135 -6.88 -12.94 0.85
CA MET A 135 -7.46 -13.06 -0.49
C MET A 135 -8.75 -13.90 -0.50
N SER A 136 -8.93 -14.79 0.47
CA SER A 136 -10.09 -15.68 0.54
C SER A 136 -11.35 -15.00 1.11
N ALA A 137 -11.23 -13.81 1.71
CA ALA A 137 -12.33 -13.08 2.33
C ALA A 137 -12.22 -11.57 2.05
N PRO A 138 -12.49 -11.10 0.81
CA PRO A 138 -12.24 -9.72 0.42
C PRO A 138 -13.23 -8.73 1.05
N SER A 139 -12.74 -7.90 1.97
CA SER A 139 -13.32 -6.62 2.41
C SER A 139 -12.57 -5.46 1.76
N ASN A 140 -13.09 -4.22 1.81
CA ASN A 140 -12.37 -3.04 1.30
C ASN A 140 -10.97 -2.89 1.91
N GLU A 141 -10.82 -3.12 3.21
CA GLU A 141 -9.51 -3.08 3.88
C GLU A 141 -8.58 -4.20 3.40
N ASN A 142 -9.12 -5.40 3.20
CA ASN A 142 -8.36 -6.54 2.67
C ASN A 142 -7.92 -6.28 1.22
N ILE A 143 -8.76 -5.63 0.40
CA ILE A 143 -8.39 -5.23 -0.96
C ILE A 143 -7.25 -4.19 -0.94
N HIS A 144 -7.31 -3.19 -0.06
CA HIS A 144 -6.18 -2.26 0.12
C HIS A 144 -4.90 -2.99 0.52
N CYS A 145 -4.99 -3.95 1.45
CA CYS A 145 -3.85 -4.77 1.85
C CYS A 145 -3.26 -5.59 0.69
N ILE A 146 -4.12 -6.23 -0.12
CA ILE A 146 -3.72 -6.99 -1.31
C ILE A 146 -3.02 -6.07 -2.32
N LEU A 147 -3.57 -4.90 -2.60
CA LEU A 147 -2.98 -3.95 -3.57
C LEU A 147 -1.63 -3.39 -3.08
N ILE A 148 -1.50 -3.09 -1.79
CA ILE A 148 -0.22 -2.66 -1.20
C ILE A 148 0.82 -3.79 -1.29
N CYS A 149 0.44 -5.03 -0.96
CA CYS A 149 1.33 -6.18 -1.11
C CYS A 149 1.75 -6.38 -2.57
N CYS A 150 0.82 -6.19 -3.52
CA CYS A 150 1.10 -6.25 -4.95
C CYS A 150 2.16 -5.24 -5.38
N LEU A 151 2.04 -3.98 -4.94
CA LEU A 151 3.05 -2.93 -5.20
C LEU A 151 4.42 -3.28 -4.61
N LEU A 152 4.45 -3.82 -3.39
CA LEU A 152 5.69 -4.26 -2.74
C LEU A 152 6.33 -5.46 -3.43
N PHE A 153 5.54 -6.45 -3.87
CA PHE A 153 6.04 -7.58 -4.62
C PHE A 153 6.60 -7.16 -5.97
N MET A 154 5.88 -6.34 -6.75
CA MET A 154 6.42 -5.77 -7.99
C MET A 154 7.76 -5.06 -7.77
N THR A 155 7.89 -4.29 -6.69
CA THR A 155 9.14 -3.64 -6.33
C THR A 155 10.25 -4.66 -6.04
N CYS A 156 9.95 -5.70 -5.26
CA CYS A 156 10.89 -6.78 -4.94
C CYS A 156 11.33 -7.52 -6.21
N GLU A 157 10.40 -7.84 -7.10
CA GLU A 157 10.66 -8.48 -8.39
C GLU A 157 11.57 -7.60 -9.27
N GLY A 158 11.28 -6.30 -9.35
CA GLY A 158 12.11 -5.34 -10.10
C GLY A 158 13.53 -5.20 -9.56
N LEU A 159 13.70 -5.15 -8.24
CA LEU A 159 15.02 -5.10 -7.57
C LEU A 159 15.81 -6.42 -7.71
N THR A 160 15.12 -7.54 -7.93
CA THR A 160 15.73 -8.86 -8.13
C THR A 160 15.92 -9.24 -9.60
N GLY A 161 15.45 -8.41 -10.54
CA GLY A 161 15.54 -8.63 -11.98
C GLY A 161 14.53 -9.65 -12.54
N ARG A 162 13.48 -9.97 -11.77
CA ARG A 162 12.42 -10.94 -12.11
C ARG A 162 11.24 -10.24 -12.79
N TYR A 163 11.48 -9.76 -14.00
CA TYR A 163 10.54 -8.87 -14.68
C TYR A 163 9.25 -9.56 -15.17
N ASP A 164 9.31 -10.86 -15.47
CA ASP A 164 8.11 -11.62 -15.86
C ASP A 164 7.11 -11.70 -14.70
N GLU A 165 7.61 -12.00 -13.50
CA GLU A 165 6.83 -12.02 -12.26
C GLU A 165 6.30 -10.62 -11.91
N LEU A 166 7.11 -9.57 -12.12
CA LEU A 166 6.66 -8.18 -11.94
C LEU A 166 5.44 -7.89 -12.82
N LEU A 167 5.50 -8.24 -14.11
CA LEU A 167 4.39 -8.00 -15.05
C LEU A 167 3.14 -8.81 -14.69
N GLN A 168 3.31 -10.05 -14.19
CA GLN A 168 2.20 -10.85 -13.69
C GLN A 168 1.53 -10.18 -12.49
N HIS A 169 2.31 -9.67 -11.52
CA HIS A 169 1.77 -8.90 -10.40
C HIS A 169 1.07 -7.63 -10.87
N LEU A 170 1.62 -6.92 -11.87
CA LEU A 170 0.98 -5.72 -12.41
C LEU A 170 -0.39 -6.03 -13.01
N ALA A 171 -0.49 -7.07 -13.84
CA ALA A 171 -1.75 -7.48 -14.47
C ALA A 171 -2.79 -7.95 -13.44
N ALA A 172 -2.36 -8.75 -12.46
CA ALA A 172 -3.24 -9.21 -11.38
C ALA A 172 -3.70 -8.04 -10.49
N GLY A 173 -2.78 -7.15 -10.13
CA GLY A 173 -3.05 -5.96 -9.33
C GLY A 173 -4.01 -5.00 -10.01
N ASP A 174 -3.84 -4.75 -11.31
CA ASP A 174 -4.74 -3.91 -12.10
C ASP A 174 -6.18 -4.47 -12.12
N THR A 175 -6.33 -5.79 -12.27
CA THR A 175 -7.65 -6.46 -12.22
C THR A 175 -8.36 -6.24 -10.87
N VAL A 176 -7.62 -6.40 -9.77
CA VAL A 176 -8.14 -6.17 -8.40
C VAL A 176 -8.47 -4.69 -8.19
N PHE A 177 -7.61 -3.81 -8.70
CA PHE A 177 -7.75 -2.36 -8.56
C PHE A 177 -8.98 -1.82 -9.29
N GLN A 178 -9.22 -2.25 -10.53
CA GLN A 178 -10.42 -1.89 -11.29
C GLN A 178 -11.68 -2.33 -10.53
N SER A 179 -11.67 -3.55 -9.97
CA SER A 179 -12.79 -4.07 -9.18
C SER A 179 -13.09 -3.22 -7.93
N LEU A 180 -12.07 -2.66 -7.29
CA LEU A 180 -12.22 -1.73 -6.16
C LEU A 180 -12.80 -0.38 -6.58
N ARG A 181 -12.31 0.19 -7.70
CA ARG A 181 -12.80 1.48 -8.22
C ARG A 181 -14.28 1.44 -8.56
N HIS A 182 -14.79 0.30 -9.01
CA HIS A 182 -16.21 0.12 -9.29
C HIS A 182 -17.08 0.02 -8.02
N GLN A 183 -16.50 -0.32 -6.87
CA GLN A 183 -17.23 -0.51 -5.61
C GLN A 183 -17.22 0.73 -4.68
N ASN A 184 -16.15 1.53 -4.71
CA ASN A 184 -15.99 2.69 -3.83
C ASN A 184 -16.31 4.01 -4.53
N SER A 185 -17.54 4.53 -4.34
CA SER A 185 -17.93 5.85 -4.87
C SER A 185 -17.88 7.00 -3.86
N SER A 186 -17.61 6.79 -2.55
CA SER A 186 -17.67 7.95 -1.62
C SER A 186 -16.91 7.98 -0.29
N ASP A 187 -16.05 7.02 0.12
CA ASP A 187 -15.49 7.08 1.51
C ASP A 187 -14.01 6.70 1.70
N ALA A 188 -13.28 6.33 0.64
CA ALA A 188 -11.87 5.93 0.70
C ALA A 188 -10.98 6.70 -0.29
N SER A 189 -11.32 7.94 -0.60
CA SER A 189 -10.67 8.72 -1.67
C SER A 189 -9.15 8.75 -1.50
N ASP A 190 -8.63 9.14 -0.34
CA ASP A 190 -7.20 9.41 -0.25
C ASP A 190 -6.29 8.17 -0.40
N VAL A 191 -6.68 7.00 0.14
CA VAL A 191 -5.91 5.75 -0.02
C VAL A 191 -6.02 5.28 -1.47
N LEU A 192 -7.21 5.36 -2.04
CA LEU A 192 -7.48 4.96 -3.41
C LEU A 192 -6.72 5.87 -4.39
N ASP A 193 -6.72 7.18 -4.18
CA ASP A 193 -5.97 8.17 -4.96
C ASP A 193 -4.48 7.89 -4.88
N GLY A 194 -3.95 7.59 -3.69
CA GLY A 194 -2.57 7.14 -3.54
C GLY A 194 -2.26 5.85 -4.31
N LEU A 195 -3.18 4.87 -4.31
CA LEU A 195 -3.04 3.66 -5.11
C LEU A 195 -3.11 3.95 -6.62
N VAL A 196 -4.00 4.85 -7.06
CA VAL A 196 -4.10 5.31 -8.46
C VAL A 196 -2.75 5.85 -8.91
N ASP A 197 -2.16 6.76 -8.14
CA ASP A 197 -0.89 7.40 -8.48
C ASP A 197 0.22 6.35 -8.62
N MET A 198 0.33 5.43 -7.66
CA MET A 198 1.34 4.37 -7.65
C MET A 198 1.19 3.40 -8.84
N PHE A 199 -0.02 2.91 -9.11
CA PHE A 199 -0.25 1.98 -10.24
C PHE A 199 -0.07 2.68 -11.60
N SER A 200 -0.43 3.96 -11.72
CA SER A 200 -0.24 4.73 -12.94
C SER A 200 1.23 4.95 -13.26
N GLU A 201 2.04 5.31 -12.26
CA GLU A 201 3.48 5.51 -12.44
C GLU A 201 4.19 4.18 -12.77
N MET A 202 3.85 3.10 -12.08
CA MET A 202 4.42 1.77 -12.37
C MET A 202 3.98 1.24 -13.74
N GLY A 203 2.76 1.54 -14.18
CA GLY A 203 2.29 1.29 -15.55
C GLY A 203 3.06 2.09 -16.60
N LEU A 204 3.39 3.36 -16.31
CA LEU A 204 4.21 4.19 -17.20
C LEU A 204 5.67 3.71 -17.23
N ALA A 205 6.22 3.36 -16.08
CA ALA A 205 7.57 2.83 -15.96
C ALA A 205 7.71 1.48 -16.68
N SER A 206 6.74 0.57 -16.53
CA SER A 206 6.73 -0.71 -17.23
C SER A 206 6.51 -0.59 -18.73
N SER A 207 5.70 0.37 -19.20
CA SER A 207 5.54 0.65 -20.63
C SER A 207 6.77 1.31 -21.26
N GLY A 208 7.47 2.20 -20.54
CA GLY A 208 8.78 2.73 -20.95
C GLY A 208 9.89 1.67 -20.91
N PHE A 209 9.85 0.79 -19.91
CA PHE A 209 10.76 -0.35 -19.76
C PHE A 209 10.52 -1.41 -20.83
N MET A 210 9.28 -1.70 -21.22
CA MET A 210 8.99 -2.57 -22.36
C MET A 210 9.53 -2.01 -23.68
N GLY A 211 9.49 -0.69 -23.89
CA GLY A 211 10.12 -0.06 -25.07
C GLY A 211 11.65 -0.18 -25.08
N ALA A 212 12.30 0.01 -23.93
CA ALA A 212 13.75 -0.02 -23.79
C ALA A 212 14.35 -1.44 -23.70
N VAL A 213 13.64 -2.39 -23.07
CA VAL A 213 14.06 -3.78 -22.91
C VAL A 213 13.78 -4.59 -24.15
N ILE A 214 12.65 -4.42 -24.84
CA ILE A 214 12.46 -5.03 -26.16
C ILE A 214 13.48 -4.44 -27.15
N GLY A 215 13.80 -3.15 -27.06
CA GLY A 215 14.85 -2.50 -27.87
C GLY A 215 16.28 -3.00 -27.58
N MET A 216 16.69 -3.11 -26.31
CA MET A 216 18.03 -3.62 -25.93
C MET A 216 18.15 -5.12 -26.15
N VAL A 217 17.16 -5.92 -25.73
CA VAL A 217 17.20 -7.38 -25.88
C VAL A 217 17.18 -7.80 -27.34
N TRP A 218 16.43 -7.09 -28.22
CA TRP A 218 16.46 -7.37 -29.66
C TRP A 218 17.78 -6.92 -30.32
N SER A 219 18.35 -5.80 -29.90
CA SER A 219 19.64 -5.31 -30.41
C SER A 219 20.80 -6.23 -30.00
N ASP A 220 20.81 -6.71 -28.75
CA ASP A 220 21.82 -7.64 -28.24
C ASP A 220 21.64 -9.06 -28.81
N LEU A 221 20.41 -9.52 -29.02
CA LEU A 221 20.14 -10.80 -29.70
C LEU A 221 20.57 -10.76 -31.17
N VAL A 222 20.35 -9.67 -31.90
CA VAL A 222 20.82 -9.52 -33.29
C VAL A 222 22.36 -9.47 -33.36
N LEU A 223 23.02 -8.83 -32.40
CA LEU A 223 24.49 -8.78 -32.32
C LEU A 223 25.12 -10.12 -31.94
N VAL A 224 24.44 -10.92 -31.11
CA VAL A 224 24.86 -12.28 -30.74
C VAL A 224 24.63 -13.27 -31.88
N TRP A 225 23.54 -13.13 -32.64
CA TRP A 225 23.18 -14.04 -33.74
C TRP A 225 23.90 -13.73 -35.07
N SER A 226 24.48 -12.54 -35.21
CA SER A 226 25.23 -12.14 -36.42
C SER A 226 26.72 -12.53 -36.40
N ARG A 227 27.21 -13.18 -35.33
CA ARG A 227 28.60 -13.66 -35.26
C ARG A 227 28.67 -15.12 -35.73
N PRO A 228 29.33 -15.41 -36.87
CA PRO A 228 29.48 -16.79 -37.32
C PRO A 228 30.34 -17.58 -36.30
N PRO A 229 30.00 -18.85 -36.04
CA PRO A 229 30.70 -19.67 -35.06
C PRO A 229 32.16 -19.88 -35.47
N ARG A 230 33.09 -19.57 -34.57
CA ARG A 230 34.50 -19.96 -34.72
C ARG A 230 34.61 -21.46 -34.47
N LEU A 231 34.79 -22.24 -35.53
CA LEU A 231 35.22 -23.62 -35.47
C LEU A 231 36.66 -23.65 -34.93
N GLY A 232 36.80 -23.92 -33.63
CA GLY A 232 38.08 -24.22 -33.00
C GLY A 232 38.46 -25.67 -33.26
N LEU A 233 39.50 -25.87 -34.06
CA LEU A 233 40.25 -27.12 -34.15
C LEU A 233 41.28 -27.19 -33.02
N VAL A 234 41.32 -28.37 -32.40
CA VAL A 234 42.29 -28.93 -31.42
C VAL A 234 42.12 -28.47 -29.97
#